data_AF-A0A0E1VZ41-F1
#
_entry.id   AF-A0A0E1VZ41-F1
#
_cell.length_a   1.000
_cell.length_b   1.000
_cell.length_c   1.000
_cell.angle_alpha   90.00
_cell.angle_beta   90.00
_cell.angle_gamma   90.00
#
_symmetry.space_group_name_H-M   'P 1'
#
loop_
_entity.id
_entity.type
_entity.pdbx_description
1 polymer ?
#
loop_
_entity_poly.entity_id
_entity_poly.type
_entity_poly.pdbx_seq_one_letter_code
_entity_poly.pdbx_strand_id
1 'polypeptide(L)'
;MEQDGTYGYEPTLSEDDVRSGKATKPLVMMRYVGRRDGTYVLLLIDPDNENYATRVTCQAPCNFAKLQTMSGTMVLKTETIRVAPNSLIGAMLDDALSGQLRPYGQTVTMPRPTAVPSTAQPADQSAPQDSSPQSDLQRTSFDCSKVGSIPEYLICHDPELAASDRELANIYQQAKDAVPDKAAFAARTRRQWNFRQRNCRDKPCLVSWYAYQKETLTKIAQTGDVNAQ
;
A
#
# COMPACT_ATOMS: atom_id res chain seq x y z
N MET A 1 -9.24 0.41 16.18
CA MET A 1 -8.85 1.71 15.58
C MET A 1 -8.62 1.49 14.10
N GLU A 2 -9.21 2.30 13.22
CA GLU A 2 -8.96 2.25 11.76
C GLU A 2 -8.46 3.63 11.32
N GLN A 3 -7.33 3.66 10.62
CA GLN A 3 -6.77 4.87 10.01
C GLN A 3 -6.13 4.53 8.67
N ASP A 4 -6.76 4.97 7.58
CA ASP A 4 -6.25 4.86 6.20
C ASP A 4 -5.92 3.42 5.74
N GLY A 5 -6.64 2.41 6.24
CA GLY A 5 -6.36 0.98 5.99
C GLY A 5 -5.31 0.35 6.92
N THR A 6 -4.92 1.08 7.97
CA THR A 6 -4.22 0.53 9.15
C THR A 6 -5.25 0.22 10.24
N TYR A 7 -5.24 -1.00 10.76
CA TYR A 7 -6.16 -1.53 11.75
C TYR A 7 -5.40 -1.93 13.02
N GLY A 8 -5.87 -1.49 14.17
CA GLY A 8 -5.33 -1.91 15.47
C GLY A 8 -6.13 -3.07 16.04
N TYR A 9 -5.45 -4.19 16.31
CA TYR A 9 -6.02 -5.38 16.93
C TYR A 9 -5.51 -5.57 18.36
N GLU A 10 -6.40 -5.89 19.28
CA GLU A 10 -6.03 -6.14 20.68
C GLU A 10 -5.61 -7.60 20.88
N PRO A 11 -4.39 -7.86 21.38
CA PRO A 11 -3.97 -9.21 21.72
C PRO A 11 -4.67 -9.70 22.99
N THR A 12 -5.02 -10.98 23.02
CA THR A 12 -5.52 -11.61 24.26
C THR A 12 -4.46 -11.60 25.37
N LEU A 13 -4.90 -11.37 26.60
CA LEU A 13 -4.08 -11.53 27.80
C LEU A 13 -3.81 -13.01 28.07
N SER A 14 -2.60 -13.34 28.50
CA SER A 14 -2.31 -14.69 29.03
C SER A 14 -2.72 -14.81 30.49
N GLU A 15 -2.79 -16.03 31.03
CA GLU A 15 -3.03 -16.25 32.46
C GLU A 15 -1.98 -15.57 33.35
N ASP A 16 -0.73 -15.51 32.88
CA ASP A 16 0.36 -14.79 33.55
C ASP A 16 0.17 -13.28 33.53
N ASP A 17 -0.32 -12.71 32.41
CA ASP A 17 -0.65 -11.30 32.33
C ASP A 17 -1.76 -10.95 33.34
N VAL A 18 -2.82 -11.77 33.41
CA VAL A 18 -3.91 -11.58 34.37
C VAL A 18 -3.42 -11.71 35.81
N ARG A 19 -2.59 -12.73 36.09
CA ARG A 19 -2.01 -12.98 37.41
C ARG A 19 -1.07 -11.86 37.87
N SER A 20 -0.42 -11.18 36.93
CA SER A 20 0.43 -10.01 37.20
C SER A 20 -0.34 -8.69 37.25
N GLY A 21 -1.67 -8.72 37.16
CA GLY A 21 -2.53 -7.52 37.24
C GLY A 21 -2.55 -6.68 35.95
N LYS A 22 -2.09 -7.24 34.82
CA LYS A 22 -2.07 -6.54 33.54
C LYS A 22 -3.47 -6.52 32.93
N ALA A 23 -4.03 -5.32 32.80
CA ALA A 23 -5.39 -5.11 32.32
C ALA A 23 -5.53 -5.11 30.79
N THR A 24 -4.49 -4.72 30.04
CA THR A 24 -4.50 -4.64 28.56
C THR A 24 -3.11 -4.84 27.97
N LYS A 25 -3.04 -5.12 26.66
CA LYS A 25 -1.81 -5.12 25.86
C LYS A 25 -1.84 -3.99 24.82
N PRO A 26 -0.68 -3.48 24.39
CA PRO A 26 -0.62 -2.57 23.26
C PRO A 26 -1.28 -3.17 22.01
N LEU A 27 -1.94 -2.33 21.21
CA LEU A 27 -2.54 -2.77 19.95
C LEU A 27 -1.45 -3.23 18.98
N VAL A 28 -1.71 -4.35 18.31
CA VAL A 28 -0.93 -4.76 17.16
C VAL A 28 -1.50 -4.05 15.94
N MET A 29 -0.68 -3.20 15.35
CA MET A 29 -1.06 -2.43 14.17
C MET A 29 -0.81 -3.27 12.91
N MET A 30 -1.85 -3.40 12.09
CA MET A 30 -1.84 -4.22 10.87
C MET A 30 -2.31 -3.37 9.69
N ARG A 31 -1.60 -3.42 8.57
CA ARG A 31 -2.06 -2.89 7.29
C ARG A 31 -2.52 -4.05 6.42
N TYR A 32 -3.74 -3.95 5.90
CA TYR A 32 -4.17 -4.87 4.85
C TYR A 32 -3.54 -4.40 3.55
N VAL A 33 -2.64 -5.20 3.00
CA VAL A 33 -2.02 -4.87 1.72
C VAL A 33 -3.03 -5.18 0.63
N GLY A 34 -3.61 -6.37 0.60
CA GLY A 34 -4.59 -6.77 -0.41
C GLY A 34 -4.51 -8.26 -0.73
N ARG A 35 -5.03 -8.64 -1.91
CA ARG A 35 -4.96 -10.01 -2.45
C ARG A 35 -4.13 -10.04 -3.72
N ARG A 36 -3.14 -10.93 -3.78
CA ARG A 36 -2.24 -11.15 -4.93
C ARG A 36 -2.25 -12.63 -5.32
N ASP A 37 -2.55 -12.96 -6.56
CA ASP A 37 -2.51 -14.35 -7.07
C ASP A 37 -3.29 -15.34 -6.17
N GLY A 38 -4.44 -14.89 -5.64
CA GLY A 38 -5.25 -15.68 -4.71
C GLY A 38 -4.78 -15.70 -3.25
N THR A 39 -3.64 -15.07 -2.95
CA THR A 39 -2.99 -14.99 -1.63
C THR A 39 -3.26 -13.64 -0.96
N TYR A 40 -3.79 -13.66 0.26
CA TYR A 40 -3.98 -12.48 1.11
C TYR A 40 -2.66 -12.07 1.72
N VAL A 41 -2.42 -10.75 1.80
CA VAL A 41 -1.19 -10.18 2.34
C VAL A 41 -1.54 -9.15 3.42
N LEU A 42 -1.05 -9.40 4.63
CA LEU A 42 -1.11 -8.48 5.76
C LEU A 42 0.30 -8.04 6.14
N LEU A 43 0.43 -6.83 6.66
CA LEU A 43 1.67 -6.30 7.21
C LEU A 43 1.44 -5.85 8.64
N LEU A 44 1.98 -6.58 9.61
CA LEU A 44 2.03 -6.15 11.00
C LEU A 44 3.22 -5.19 11.12
N ILE A 45 2.95 -3.96 11.55
CA ILE A 45 3.94 -2.90 11.71
C ILE A 45 4.25 -2.72 13.18
N ASP A 46 5.53 -2.52 13.49
CA ASP A 46 5.97 -2.12 14.82
C ASP A 46 5.89 -0.58 14.93
N PRO A 47 5.06 -0.03 15.84
CA PRO A 47 4.93 1.42 15.97
C PRO A 47 6.20 2.09 16.50
N ASP A 48 7.05 1.36 17.21
CA ASP A 48 8.30 1.86 17.79
C ASP A 48 9.47 1.69 16.82
N ASN A 49 9.35 0.79 15.83
CA ASN A 49 10.40 0.52 14.86
C ASN A 49 9.87 0.32 13.43
N GLU A 50 9.86 1.40 12.67
CA GLU A 50 9.38 1.42 11.27
C GLU A 50 10.18 0.49 10.33
N ASN A 51 11.39 0.06 10.72
CA ASN A 51 12.17 -0.90 9.94
C ASN A 51 11.73 -2.34 10.15
N TYR A 52 11.04 -2.67 11.24
CA TYR A 52 10.59 -4.03 11.52
C TYR A 52 9.11 -4.20 11.17
N ALA A 53 8.84 -5.16 10.29
CA ALA A 53 7.48 -5.52 9.95
C ALA A 53 7.36 -7.03 9.75
N THR A 54 6.23 -7.61 10.13
CA THR A 54 5.95 -9.01 9.85
C THR A 54 4.93 -9.11 8.73
N ARG A 55 5.36 -9.65 7.58
CA ARG A 55 4.48 -9.95 6.46
C ARG A 55 3.81 -11.29 6.71
N VAL A 56 2.48 -11.31 6.71
CA VAL A 56 1.67 -12.52 6.78
C VAL A 56 1.05 -12.76 5.41
N THR A 57 1.22 -13.97 4.90
CA THR A 57 0.63 -14.38 3.61
C THR A 57 -0.10 -15.69 3.74
N CYS A 58 -1.32 -15.79 3.19
CA CYS A 58 -2.07 -17.05 3.13
C CYS A 58 -2.93 -17.12 1.88
N GLN A 59 -3.13 -18.33 1.37
CA GLN A 59 -4.09 -18.60 0.30
C GLN A 59 -5.41 -19.08 0.92
N ALA A 60 -6.55 -18.60 0.42
CA ALA A 60 -7.86 -19.08 0.89
C ALA A 60 -7.91 -20.62 0.89
N PRO A 61 -8.41 -21.26 1.96
CA PRO A 61 -9.16 -20.72 3.11
C PRO A 61 -8.28 -20.29 4.31
N CYS A 62 -6.99 -20.04 4.12
CA CYS A 62 -6.05 -19.56 5.14
C CYS A 62 -5.85 -20.47 6.36
N ASN A 63 -5.98 -21.78 6.19
CA ASN A 63 -5.62 -22.78 7.22
C ASN A 63 -4.15 -22.67 7.69
N PHE A 64 -3.28 -22.21 6.79
CA PHE A 64 -1.86 -21.99 7.04
C PHE A 64 -1.48 -20.60 6.53
N ALA A 65 -0.60 -19.95 7.28
CA ALA A 65 -0.03 -18.67 6.91
C ALA A 65 1.49 -18.73 6.99
N LYS A 66 2.13 -18.10 6.00
CA LYS A 66 3.56 -17.86 5.97
C LYS A 66 3.84 -16.49 6.58
N LEU A 67 4.59 -16.49 7.66
CA LEU A 67 5.07 -15.30 8.38
C LEU A 67 6.49 -15.02 7.94
N GLN A 68 6.76 -13.78 7.57
CA GLN A 68 8.09 -13.33 7.20
C GLN A 68 8.42 -12.07 8.01
N THR A 69 9.35 -12.20 8.97
CA THR A 69 9.86 -11.04 9.71
C THR A 69 10.83 -10.30 8.81
N MET A 70 10.55 -9.03 8.55
CA MET A 70 11.30 -8.16 7.65
C MET A 70 12.08 -7.13 8.46
N SER A 71 13.30 -6.82 8.00
CA SER A 71 14.00 -5.57 8.33
C SER A 71 14.20 -4.76 7.05
N GLY A 72 13.41 -3.70 6.90
CA GLY A 72 13.28 -2.93 5.67
C GLY A 72 12.79 -3.78 4.50
N THR A 73 13.71 -4.21 3.63
CA THR A 73 13.42 -5.06 2.45
C THR A 73 13.90 -6.50 2.60
N MET A 74 14.68 -6.81 3.64
CA MET A 74 15.28 -8.12 3.83
C MET A 74 14.38 -8.98 4.70
N VAL A 75 14.18 -10.24 4.30
CA VAL A 75 13.51 -11.25 5.11
C VAL A 75 14.53 -11.80 6.12
N LEU A 76 14.34 -11.52 7.40
CA LEU A 76 15.19 -12.03 8.48
C LEU A 76 14.80 -13.45 8.89
N LYS A 77 13.50 -13.73 8.93
CA LYS A 77 12.96 -15.03 9.37
C LYS A 77 11.73 -15.38 8.55
N THR A 78 11.58 -16.67 8.22
CA THR A 78 10.38 -17.20 7.56
C THR A 78 9.88 -18.40 8.34
N GLU A 79 8.59 -18.38 8.68
CA GLU A 79 7.92 -19.45 9.40
C GLU A 79 6.59 -19.76 8.72
N THR A 80 6.13 -21.00 8.81
CA THR A 80 4.78 -21.39 8.39
C THR A 80 4.05 -21.85 9.61
N ILE A 81 2.92 -21.21 9.91
CA ILE A 81 2.10 -21.52 11.07
C ILE A 81 0.74 -22.03 10.61
N ARG A 82 0.11 -22.85 11.46
CA ARG A 82 -1.32 -23.12 11.36
C ARG A 82 -2.06 -21.91 11.91
N VAL A 83 -3.03 -21.40 11.15
CA VAL A 83 -3.88 -20.29 11.60
C VAL A 83 -4.99 -20.88 12.47
N ALA A 84 -5.04 -20.46 13.72
CA ALA A 84 -6.12 -20.84 14.62
C ALA A 84 -7.24 -19.77 14.58
N PRO A 85 -8.53 -20.15 14.53
CA PRO A 85 -9.64 -19.20 14.45
C PRO A 85 -9.69 -18.20 15.61
N ASN A 86 -9.26 -18.61 16.81
CA ASN A 86 -9.20 -17.77 18.01
C ASN A 86 -7.85 -17.05 18.20
N SER A 87 -6.97 -17.09 17.21
CA SER A 87 -5.71 -16.36 17.25
C SER A 87 -5.86 -14.96 16.68
N LEU A 88 -4.98 -14.05 17.11
CA LEU A 88 -4.92 -12.68 16.59
C LEU A 88 -4.76 -12.64 15.06
N ILE A 89 -3.86 -13.47 14.51
CA ILE A 89 -3.65 -13.59 13.06
C ILE A 89 -4.88 -14.20 12.37
N GLY A 90 -5.57 -15.12 13.04
CA GLY A 90 -6.83 -15.69 12.56
C GLY A 90 -7.91 -14.64 12.38
N ALA A 91 -8.12 -13.78 13.38
CA ALA A 91 -9.08 -12.68 13.30
C ALA A 91 -8.74 -11.71 12.15
N MET A 92 -7.48 -11.31 12.03
CA MET A 92 -7.02 -10.45 10.93
C MET A 92 -7.28 -11.06 9.55
N LEU A 93 -7.03 -12.36 9.40
CA LEU A 93 -7.24 -13.06 8.14
C LEU A 93 -8.72 -13.31 7.84
N ASP A 94 -9.55 -13.52 8.86
CA ASP A 94 -10.99 -13.67 8.72
C ASP A 94 -11.62 -12.35 8.23
N ASP A 95 -11.22 -11.22 8.79
CA ASP A 95 -11.63 -9.89 8.31
C ASP A 95 -11.21 -9.66 6.85
N ALA A 96 -10.00 -10.13 6.47
CA ALA A 96 -9.52 -10.07 5.11
C ALA A 96 -10.32 -10.97 4.16
N LEU A 97 -10.63 -12.19 4.58
CA LEU A 97 -11.42 -13.17 3.81
C LEU A 97 -12.87 -12.73 3.63
N SER A 98 -13.45 -12.10 4.64
CA SER A 98 -14.81 -11.56 4.64
C SER A 98 -14.93 -10.20 3.93
N GLY A 99 -13.82 -9.64 3.43
CA GLY A 99 -13.81 -8.39 2.67
C GLY A 99 -14.07 -7.13 3.51
N GLN A 100 -13.92 -7.24 4.84
CA GLN A 100 -14.12 -6.12 5.76
C GLN A 100 -12.94 -5.15 5.77
N LEU A 101 -11.76 -5.62 5.38
CA LEU A 101 -10.55 -4.80 5.36
C LEU A 101 -10.41 -4.02 4.06
N ARG A 102 -10.14 -2.73 4.21
CA ARG A 102 -9.80 -1.84 3.10
C ARG A 102 -8.29 -1.90 2.85
N PRO A 103 -7.86 -2.08 1.59
CA PRO A 103 -6.45 -1.99 1.26
C PRO A 103 -5.89 -0.63 1.68
N TYR A 104 -4.78 -0.66 2.39
CA TYR A 104 -4.07 0.54 2.80
C TYR A 104 -3.67 1.38 1.57
N GLY A 105 -4.03 2.67 1.58
CA GLY A 105 -3.78 3.61 0.47
C GLY A 105 -4.91 3.75 -0.56
N GLN A 106 -6.10 3.19 -0.34
CA GLN A 106 -7.27 3.48 -1.18
C GLN A 106 -8.07 4.65 -0.61
N THR A 107 -7.96 5.84 -1.23
CA THR A 107 -8.88 6.95 -0.96
C THR A 107 -10.23 6.68 -1.62
N VAL A 108 -11.22 6.24 -0.84
CA VAL A 108 -12.61 6.26 -1.31
C VAL A 108 -13.00 7.72 -1.48
N THR A 109 -13.09 8.16 -2.74
CA THR A 109 -13.69 9.46 -3.07
C THR A 109 -15.17 9.35 -2.71
N MET A 110 -15.55 9.79 -1.51
CA MET A 110 -16.96 9.93 -1.17
C MET A 110 -17.58 10.93 -2.15
N PRO A 111 -18.61 10.55 -2.94
CA PRO A 111 -19.36 11.56 -3.67
C PRO A 111 -19.98 12.50 -2.64
N ARG A 112 -19.56 13.77 -2.70
CA ARG A 112 -20.20 14.90 -2.02
C ARG A 112 -21.70 14.81 -2.33
N PRO A 113 -22.60 14.87 -1.34
CA PRO A 113 -24.03 14.90 -1.62
C PRO A 113 -24.33 16.18 -2.38
N THR A 114 -24.48 16.07 -3.70
CA THR A 114 -25.07 17.10 -4.53
C THR A 114 -26.52 17.21 -4.11
N ALA A 115 -26.89 18.39 -3.59
CA ALA A 115 -28.26 18.74 -3.29
C ALA A 115 -29.14 18.50 -4.53
N VAL A 116 -30.14 17.64 -4.37
CA VAL A 116 -31.11 17.30 -5.42
C VAL A 116 -32.25 18.34 -5.36
N PRO A 117 -32.65 18.99 -6.47
CA PRO A 117 -33.98 19.57 -6.55
C PRO A 117 -34.99 18.44 -6.77
N SER A 118 -35.96 18.37 -5.87
CA SER A 118 -37.09 17.43 -5.92
C SER A 118 -37.94 17.63 -7.17
N THR A 119 -38.12 16.57 -7.96
CA THR A 119 -39.30 16.34 -8.81
C THR A 119 -39.50 14.83 -8.97
N ALA A 120 -40.76 14.41 -8.93
CA ALA A 120 -41.19 13.05 -8.60
C ALA A 120 -41.47 12.16 -9.83
N GLN A 121 -41.12 10.86 -9.67
CA GLN A 121 -41.73 9.62 -10.22
C GLN A 121 -41.63 9.30 -11.73
N PRO A 122 -41.86 8.03 -12.16
CA PRO A 122 -42.10 6.78 -11.41
C PRO A 122 -41.10 5.63 -11.71
N ALA A 123 -41.26 4.55 -10.96
CA ALA A 123 -40.48 3.31 -10.99
C ALA A 123 -40.43 2.65 -12.37
N ASP A 124 -39.23 2.22 -12.76
CA ASP A 124 -39.06 1.03 -13.58
C ASP A 124 -38.02 0.11 -12.94
N GLN A 125 -38.38 -1.15 -12.85
CA GLN A 125 -37.59 -2.19 -12.21
C GLN A 125 -36.49 -2.61 -13.16
N SER A 126 -35.24 -2.43 -12.74
CA SER A 126 -34.15 -3.28 -13.20
C SER A 126 -33.26 -3.54 -12.00
N ALA A 127 -32.95 -4.82 -11.81
CA ALA A 127 -32.35 -5.44 -10.64
C ALA A 127 -31.18 -4.65 -10.03
N PRO A 128 -30.90 -4.79 -8.72
CA PRO A 128 -29.65 -4.34 -8.16
C PRO A 128 -28.53 -5.13 -8.84
N GLN A 129 -27.85 -4.50 -9.80
CA GLN A 129 -26.55 -4.96 -10.25
C GLN A 129 -25.63 -4.81 -9.04
N ASP A 130 -25.38 -5.96 -8.44
CA ASP A 130 -24.34 -6.24 -7.48
C ASP A 130 -23.00 -5.75 -8.04
N SER A 131 -22.76 -4.46 -7.85
CA SER A 131 -21.51 -3.80 -8.24
C SER A 131 -20.58 -3.99 -7.07
N SER A 132 -20.06 -5.22 -6.95
CA SER A 132 -18.82 -5.47 -6.22
C SER A 132 -17.80 -4.41 -6.68
N PRO A 133 -17.18 -3.62 -5.79
CA PRO A 133 -16.11 -2.72 -6.20
C PRO A 133 -14.92 -3.58 -6.63
N GLN A 134 -14.86 -3.88 -7.93
CA GLN A 134 -13.64 -4.38 -8.53
C GLN A 134 -12.61 -3.27 -8.38
N SER A 135 -11.58 -3.52 -7.58
CA SER A 135 -10.44 -2.64 -7.42
C SER A 135 -9.64 -2.61 -8.71
N ASP A 136 -10.12 -1.83 -9.68
CA ASP A 136 -9.42 -1.63 -10.94
C ASP A 136 -8.04 -1.02 -10.66
N LEU A 137 -7.01 -1.77 -11.06
CA LEU A 137 -5.63 -1.30 -10.98
C LEU A 137 -5.51 0.00 -11.75
N GLN A 138 -4.90 1.00 -11.11
CA GLN A 138 -4.71 2.29 -11.74
C GLN A 138 -3.75 2.16 -12.92
N ARG A 139 -3.97 2.95 -13.97
CA ARG A 139 -3.01 3.04 -15.07
C ARG A 139 -1.75 3.75 -14.58
N THR A 140 -0.62 3.07 -14.56
CA THR A 140 0.69 3.63 -14.18
C THR A 140 1.65 3.57 -15.38
N SER A 141 2.88 4.06 -15.21
CA SER A 141 3.95 3.96 -16.21
C SER A 141 4.60 2.56 -16.26
N PHE A 142 4.20 1.66 -15.36
CA PHE A 142 4.67 0.28 -15.27
C PHE A 142 3.48 -0.69 -15.23
N ASP A 143 3.78 -1.98 -15.32
CA ASP A 143 2.75 -3.02 -15.37
C ASP A 143 2.30 -3.39 -13.94
N CYS A 144 1.13 -2.93 -13.55
CA CYS A 144 0.53 -3.24 -12.24
C CYS A 144 0.30 -4.73 -11.99
N SER A 145 0.28 -5.58 -13.03
CA SER A 145 0.17 -7.03 -12.87
C SER A 145 1.47 -7.72 -12.43
N LYS A 146 2.61 -7.02 -12.52
CA LYS A 146 3.95 -7.57 -12.25
C LYS A 146 4.64 -6.97 -11.02
N VAL A 147 3.92 -6.15 -10.26
CA VAL A 147 4.49 -5.41 -9.12
C VAL A 147 4.93 -6.34 -8.02
N GLY A 148 6.04 -6.05 -7.35
CA GLY A 148 6.61 -6.88 -6.28
C GLY A 148 6.87 -6.13 -4.98
N SER A 149 6.93 -4.80 -5.05
CA SER A 149 7.32 -3.93 -3.94
C SER A 149 6.14 -3.15 -3.35
N ILE A 150 6.26 -2.77 -2.07
CA ILE A 150 5.24 -1.96 -1.37
C ILE A 150 5.01 -0.63 -2.10
N PRO A 151 6.04 0.16 -2.52
CA PRO A 151 5.85 1.35 -3.33
C PRO A 151 5.00 1.16 -4.58
N GLU A 152 5.31 0.13 -5.37
CA GLU A 152 4.60 -0.14 -6.63
C GLU A 152 3.14 -0.51 -6.39
N TYR A 153 2.88 -1.28 -5.34
CA TYR A 153 1.52 -1.62 -4.92
C TYR A 153 0.73 -0.35 -4.55
N LEU A 154 1.30 0.50 -3.69
CA LEU A 154 0.68 1.77 -3.30
C LEU A 154 0.36 2.63 -4.52
N ILE A 155 1.29 2.71 -5.48
CA ILE A 155 1.08 3.46 -6.72
C ILE A 155 -0.03 2.85 -7.60
N CYS A 156 -0.16 1.53 -7.66
CA CYS A 156 -1.20 0.86 -8.46
C CYS A 156 -2.61 0.95 -7.86
N HIS A 157 -2.73 1.25 -6.56
CA HIS A 157 -4.00 1.28 -5.85
C HIS A 157 -4.40 2.66 -5.34
N ASP A 158 -3.55 3.67 -5.52
CA ASP A 158 -3.85 5.07 -5.19
C ASP A 158 -3.89 5.93 -6.47
N PRO A 159 -5.02 6.60 -6.78
CA PRO A 159 -5.18 7.35 -8.02
C PRO A 159 -4.26 8.58 -8.11
N GLU A 160 -3.91 9.19 -6.98
CA GLU A 160 -3.04 10.37 -6.91
C GLU A 160 -1.57 9.97 -7.15
N LEU A 161 -1.14 8.86 -6.55
CA LEU A 161 0.19 8.29 -6.79
C LEU A 161 0.31 7.78 -8.24
N ALA A 162 -0.73 7.14 -8.78
CA ALA A 162 -0.75 6.71 -10.17
C ALA A 162 -0.67 7.89 -11.15
N ALA A 163 -1.39 8.99 -10.86
CA ALA A 163 -1.28 10.22 -11.64
C ALA A 163 0.13 10.80 -11.58
N SER A 164 0.72 10.85 -10.38
CA SER A 164 2.09 11.32 -10.18
C SER A 164 3.13 10.46 -10.90
N ASP A 165 2.90 9.16 -10.97
CA ASP A 165 3.76 8.22 -11.70
C ASP A 165 3.75 8.47 -13.21
N ARG A 166 2.56 8.65 -13.80
CA ARG A 166 2.43 8.99 -15.23
C ARG A 166 3.03 10.35 -15.55
N GLU A 167 2.82 11.33 -14.69
CA GLU A 167 3.40 12.67 -14.85
C GLU A 167 4.93 12.62 -14.80
N LEU A 168 5.50 11.92 -13.81
CA LEU A 168 6.94 11.78 -13.69
C LEU A 168 7.55 11.07 -14.91
N ALA A 169 6.86 10.08 -15.48
CA ALA A 169 7.31 9.38 -16.68
C ALA A 169 7.44 10.34 -17.88
N ASN A 170 6.52 11.28 -18.04
CA ASN A 170 6.60 12.31 -19.09
C ASN A 170 7.79 13.24 -18.87
N ILE A 171 7.97 13.75 -17.65
CA ILE A 171 9.10 14.64 -17.30
C ILE A 171 10.43 13.91 -17.47
N TYR A 172 10.49 12.61 -17.11
CA TYR A 172 11.67 11.79 -17.30
C TYR A 172 12.09 11.71 -18.77
N GLN A 173 11.16 11.55 -19.73
CA GLN A 173 11.52 11.56 -21.15
C GLN A 173 12.09 12.90 -21.58
N GLN A 174 11.46 14.01 -21.18
CA GLN A 174 11.95 15.37 -21.49
C GLN A 174 13.37 15.59 -20.94
N ALA A 175 13.61 15.22 -19.67
CA ALA A 175 14.92 15.31 -19.05
C ALA A 175 15.94 14.40 -19.74
N LYS A 176 15.55 13.18 -20.08
CA LYS A 176 16.39 12.23 -20.80
C LYS A 176 16.78 12.78 -22.16
N ASP A 177 15.91 13.48 -22.88
CA ASP A 177 16.22 14.04 -24.20
C ASP A 177 17.15 15.26 -24.12
N ALA A 178 16.96 16.12 -23.12
CA ALA A 178 17.74 17.34 -22.92
C ALA A 178 19.22 17.11 -22.53
N VAL A 179 19.50 16.06 -21.74
CA VAL A 179 20.86 15.84 -21.21
C VAL A 179 21.83 15.27 -22.25
N PRO A 180 23.07 15.78 -22.38
CA PRO A 180 24.07 15.19 -23.27
C PRO A 180 24.64 13.88 -22.71
N ASP A 181 24.91 13.82 -21.40
CA ASP A 181 25.42 12.62 -20.73
C ASP A 181 24.27 11.72 -20.25
N LYS A 182 23.83 10.83 -21.14
CA LYS A 182 22.77 9.85 -20.86
C LYS A 182 23.17 8.85 -19.77
N ALA A 183 24.47 8.55 -19.62
CA ALA A 183 24.96 7.56 -18.66
C ALA A 183 24.90 8.11 -17.23
N ALA A 184 25.34 9.36 -17.02
CA ALA A 184 25.21 10.04 -15.74
C ALA A 184 23.73 10.20 -15.35
N PHE A 185 22.87 10.56 -16.30
CA PHE A 185 21.43 10.67 -16.06
C PHE A 185 20.79 9.34 -15.64
N ALA A 186 21.10 8.25 -16.33
CA ALA A 186 20.64 6.91 -15.96
C ALA A 186 21.14 6.50 -14.56
N ALA A 187 22.38 6.81 -14.22
CA ALA A 187 22.94 6.51 -12.90
C ALA A 187 22.26 7.31 -11.78
N ARG A 188 21.94 8.60 -12.01
CA ARG A 188 21.21 9.44 -11.05
C ARG A 188 19.80 8.92 -10.82
N THR A 189 19.06 8.73 -11.90
CA THR A 189 17.66 8.27 -11.83
C THR A 189 17.55 6.88 -11.23
N ARG A 190 18.44 5.95 -11.57
CA ARG A 190 18.49 4.63 -10.92
C ARG A 190 18.69 4.72 -9.40
N ARG A 191 19.54 5.64 -8.93
CA ARG A 191 19.71 5.86 -7.47
C ARG A 191 18.43 6.34 -6.82
N GLN A 192 17.72 7.27 -7.44
CA GLN A 192 16.45 7.80 -6.92
C GLN A 192 15.34 6.74 -6.90
N TRP A 193 15.24 5.91 -7.93
CA TRP A 193 14.29 4.79 -7.96
C TRP A 193 14.64 3.77 -6.88
N ASN A 194 15.91 3.40 -6.73
CA ASN A 194 16.34 2.49 -5.66
C ASN A 194 16.04 3.05 -4.26
N PHE A 195 16.21 4.36 -4.07
CA PHE A 195 15.81 5.03 -2.82
C PHE A 195 14.31 4.85 -2.57
N ARG A 196 13.45 5.14 -3.56
CA ARG A 196 11.99 4.93 -3.45
C ARG A 196 11.65 3.50 -3.06
N GLN A 197 12.24 2.51 -3.75
CA GLN A 197 11.95 1.09 -3.50
C GLN A 197 12.33 0.65 -2.08
N ARG A 198 13.38 1.24 -1.51
CA ARG A 198 13.93 0.87 -0.19
C ARG A 198 13.29 1.62 0.97
N ASN A 199 13.04 2.91 0.81
CA ASN A 199 12.69 3.80 1.92
C ASN A 199 11.20 4.11 2.01
N CYS A 200 10.45 4.13 0.90
CA CYS A 200 9.04 4.44 0.99
C CYS A 200 8.19 3.21 1.32
N ARG A 201 7.35 3.36 2.36
CA ARG A 201 6.40 2.34 2.86
C ARG A 201 4.98 2.87 3.04
N ASP A 202 4.75 4.13 2.72
CA ASP A 202 3.47 4.80 2.82
C ASP A 202 3.27 5.87 1.74
N LYS A 203 2.06 6.40 1.67
CA LYS A 203 1.68 7.44 0.72
C LYS A 203 2.44 8.75 0.96
N PRO A 204 2.57 9.30 2.20
CA PRO A 204 3.30 10.55 2.43
C PRO A 204 4.75 10.51 1.96
N CYS A 205 5.47 9.39 2.14
CA CYS A 205 6.82 9.23 1.60
C CYS A 205 6.81 9.29 0.07
N LEU A 206 5.88 8.59 -0.58
CA LEU A 206 5.79 8.58 -2.03
C LEU A 206 5.41 9.94 -2.60
N VAL A 207 4.46 10.65 -1.98
CA VAL A 207 4.08 12.02 -2.37
C VAL A 207 5.28 12.96 -2.29
N SER A 208 6.00 12.95 -1.16
CA SER A 208 7.21 13.77 -0.98
C SER A 208 8.30 13.41 -2.00
N TRP A 209 8.51 12.12 -2.25
CA TRP A 209 9.48 11.65 -3.23
C TRP A 209 9.11 12.08 -4.66
N TYR A 210 7.85 11.94 -5.06
CA TYR A 210 7.38 12.38 -6.37
C TYR A 210 7.52 13.89 -6.54
N ALA A 211 7.17 14.69 -5.53
CA ALA A 211 7.33 16.15 -5.58
C ALA A 211 8.80 16.54 -5.84
N TYR A 212 9.72 16.02 -5.02
CA TYR A 212 11.15 16.25 -5.16
C TYR A 212 11.68 15.81 -6.54
N GLN A 213 11.29 14.61 -6.98
CA GLN A 213 11.81 14.04 -8.21
C GLN A 213 11.27 14.73 -9.46
N LYS A 214 10.01 15.18 -9.45
CA LYS A 214 9.43 15.99 -10.53
C LYS A 214 10.15 17.33 -10.65
N GLU A 215 10.39 18.02 -9.55
CA GLU A 215 11.11 19.30 -9.54
C GLU A 215 12.53 19.14 -10.10
N THR A 216 13.26 18.15 -9.57
CA THR A 216 14.63 17.83 -10.00
C THR A 216 14.70 17.54 -11.50
N LEU A 217 13.85 16.63 -12.01
CA LEU A 217 13.87 16.26 -13.42
C LEU A 217 13.40 17.40 -14.32
N THR A 218 12.49 18.26 -13.86
CA THR A 218 12.07 19.45 -14.61
C THR A 218 13.24 20.41 -14.80
N LYS A 219 14.04 20.66 -13.77
CA LYS A 219 15.25 21.51 -13.89
C LYS A 219 16.26 20.89 -14.87
N ILE A 220 16.49 19.58 -14.78
CA ILE A 220 17.37 18.85 -15.71
C ILE A 220 16.85 18.97 -17.16
N ALA A 221 15.53 18.87 -17.38
CA ALA A 221 14.93 19.03 -18.70
C ALA A 221 15.11 20.44 -19.28
N GLN A 222 15.14 21.46 -18.43
CA GLN A 222 15.33 22.85 -18.85
C GLN A 222 16.79 23.21 -19.11
N THR A 223 17.72 22.68 -18.31
CA THR A 223 19.14 23.08 -18.36
C THR A 223 20.02 22.11 -19.13
N GLY A 224 19.59 20.85 -19.27
CA GLY A 224 20.45 19.76 -19.76
C GLY A 224 21.55 19.34 -18.77
N ASP A 225 21.62 19.93 -17.57
CA ASP A 225 22.61 19.59 -16.55
C ASP A 225 22.09 18.49 -15.62
N VAL A 226 22.73 17.32 -15.65
CA VAL A 226 22.40 16.15 -14.82
C VAL A 226 22.54 16.44 -13.30
N ASN A 227 23.27 17.48 -12.92
CA ASN A 227 23.52 17.82 -11.52
C ASN A 227 22.57 18.87 -10.95
N ALA A 228 21.62 19.38 -11.75
CA ALA A 228 20.62 20.33 -11.28
C ALA A 228 19.83 19.80 -10.06
N GLN A 229 19.53 20.70 -9.12
CA GLN A 229 18.82 20.43 -7.86
C GLN A 229 17.66 21.40 -7.71
#